data_AF-A0A417XXY6-F1
#
_entry.id   AF-A0A417XXY6-F1
#
_cell.length_a   1.000
_cell.length_b   1.000
_cell.length_c   1.000
_cell.angle_alpha   90.00
_cell.angle_beta   90.00
_cell.angle_gamma   90.00
#
_symmetry.space_group_name_H-M   'P 1'
#
loop_
_entity.id
_entity.type
_entity.pdbx_description
1 polymer ?
#
loop_
_entity_poly.entity_id
_entity_poly.type
_entity_poly.pdbx_seq_one_letter_code
_entity_poly.pdbx_strand_id
1 'polypeptide(L)' 'MRLVSEKEPGVEEREWPRRCPHCQTELQTATQGFNPAGEDDIDHGEMGEVLAVDFCPNPDCPGQQ' A
#
# COMPACT_ATOMS: atom_id res chain seq x y z
N MET A 1 17.30 -29.41 29.59
CA MET A 1 17.00 -28.70 28.34
C MET A 1 15.91 -27.67 28.61
N ARG A 2 16.16 -26.37 28.46
CA ARG A 2 15.12 -25.33 28.42
C ARG A 2 15.15 -24.75 27.01
N LEU A 3 14.11 -25.03 26.24
CA LEU A 3 13.85 -24.39 24.95
C LEU A 3 13.55 -22.92 25.24
N VAL A 4 14.53 -22.06 25.02
CA VAL A 4 14.31 -20.62 24.94
C VAL A 4 13.54 -20.41 23.63
N SER A 5 12.25 -20.13 23.76
CA SER A 5 11.38 -19.71 22.67
C SER A 5 11.95 -18.40 22.14
N GLU A 6 12.59 -18.47 20.97
CA GLU A 6 13.07 -17.31 20.22
C GLU A 6 11.84 -16.44 19.91
N LYS A 7 11.71 -15.34 20.64
CA LYS A 7 10.66 -14.36 20.41
C LYS A 7 11.05 -13.62 19.14
N GLU A 8 10.45 -14.03 18.02
CA GLU A 8 10.58 -13.32 16.74
C GLU A 8 10.31 -11.83 16.98
N PRO A 9 11.10 -10.91 16.39
CA PRO A 9 10.81 -9.49 16.49
C PRO A 9 9.46 -9.27 15.81
N GLY A 10 8.43 -9.03 16.61
CA GLY A 10 7.09 -8.75 16.11
C GLY A 10 7.21 -7.62 15.09
N VAL A 11 6.83 -7.91 13.85
CA VAL A 11 6.55 -6.86 12.88
C VAL A 11 5.50 -5.99 13.54
N GLU A 12 5.90 -4.79 13.95
CA GLU A 12 4.96 -3.79 14.44
C GLU A 12 4.08 -3.47 13.23
N GLU A 13 2.91 -4.11 13.16
CA GLU A 13 1.90 -3.89 12.12
C GLU A 13 1.51 -2.42 12.19
N ARG A 14 2.18 -1.59 11.37
CA ARG A 14 1.82 -0.19 11.21
C ARG A 14 0.46 -0.16 10.55
N GLU A 15 -0.57 0.12 11.34
CA GLU A 15 -1.92 0.32 10.83
C GLU A 15 -1.93 1.55 9.91
N TRP A 16 -2.34 1.33 8.66
CA TRP A 16 -2.58 2.43 7.74
C TRP A 16 -3.81 3.23 8.17
N PRO A 17 -3.79 4.57 8.07
CA PRO A 17 -4.91 5.40 8.49
C PRO A 17 -6.12 5.13 7.59
N ARG A 18 -7.30 4.86 8.17
CA ARG A 18 -8.55 4.69 7.41
C ARG A 18 -9.15 5.99 6.88
N ARG A 19 -8.62 7.14 7.33
CA ARG A 19 -9.11 8.48 6.98
C ARG A 19 -7.95 9.36 6.55
N CYS A 20 -8.22 10.22 5.57
CA CYS A 20 -7.26 11.22 5.11
C CYS A 20 -6.82 12.11 6.29
N PRO A 21 -5.52 12.25 6.57
CA PRO A 21 -5.03 13.08 7.67
C PRO A 21 -5.31 14.58 7.47
N HIS A 22 -5.57 15.02 6.23
CA HIS A 22 -5.79 16.42 5.89
C HIS A 22 -7.26 16.85 5.96
N CYS A 23 -8.20 16.02 5.48
CA CYS A 23 -9.62 16.37 5.40
C CYS A 23 -10.56 15.40 6.11
N GLN A 24 -10.03 14.35 6.75
CA GLN A 24 -10.78 13.33 7.50
C GLN A 24 -11.79 12.50 6.67
N THR A 25 -11.79 12.66 5.34
CA THR A 25 -12.54 11.81 4.41
C THR A 25 -12.04 10.37 4.50
N GLU A 26 -12.95 9.40 4.47
CA GLU A 26 -12.60 7.98 4.43
C GLU A 26 -11.80 7.66 3.16
N LEU A 27 -10.67 6.96 3.31
CA LEU A 27 -9.85 6.58 2.17
C LEU A 27 -10.55 5.48 1.37
N GLN A 28 -10.30 5.47 0.06
CA GLN A 28 -10.70 4.36 -0.80
C GLN A 28 -9.47 3.61 -1.29
N THR A 29 -9.63 2.31 -1.51
CA THR A 29 -8.55 1.44 -2.02
C THR A 29 -8.77 1.20 -3.51
N ALA A 30 -7.73 1.44 -4.31
CA ALA A 30 -7.69 1.03 -5.71
C ALA A 30 -6.56 0.01 -5.93
N THR A 31 -6.78 -0.92 -6.85
CA THR A 31 -5.74 -1.82 -7.33
C THR A 31 -5.09 -1.20 -8.57
N GLN A 32 -3.79 -0.94 -8.50
CA GLN A 32 -3.02 -0.42 -9.63
C GLN A 32 -1.99 -1.47 -10.06
N GLY A 33 -1.98 -1.76 -11.37
CA GLY A 33 -0.93 -2.56 -11.97
C GLY A 33 0.38 -1.78 -11.91
N PHE A 34 1.43 -2.43 -11.42
CA PHE A 34 2.77 -1.91 -11.31
C PHE A 34 3.70 -2.82 -12.11
N ASN A 35 4.31 -2.29 -13.15
CA ASN A 35 5.39 -2.96 -13.87
C ASN A 35 6.73 -2.35 -13.41
N PRO A 36 7.47 -2.99 -12.50
CA PRO A 36 8.77 -2.49 -12.04
C PRO A 36 9.80 -2.40 -13.18
N ALA A 37 9.64 -3.19 -14.24
CA ALA A 37 10.54 -3.25 -15.39
C ALA A 37 10.43 -2.04 -16.35
N GLY A 38 9.44 -1.17 -16.16
CA GLY A 38 9.14 -0.10 -17.11
C GLY A 38 8.33 -0.58 -18.31
N GLU A 39 7.85 0.37 -19.12
CA GLU A 39 6.85 0.15 -20.18
C GLU A 39 7.36 -0.68 -21.39
N ASP A 40 8.67 -1.00 -21.43
CA ASP A 40 9.34 -1.69 -22.54
C ASP A 40 9.34 -3.23 -22.42
N ASP A 41 9.08 -3.80 -21.23
CA ASP A 41 9.20 -5.25 -20.96
C ASP A 41 7.85 -6.02 -21.01
N ILE A 42 6.79 -5.38 -21.52
CA ILE A 42 5.43 -5.95 -21.52
C ILE A 42 5.31 -7.16 -22.49
N ASP A 43 6.29 -7.36 -23.38
CA ASP A 43 6.29 -8.43 -24.40
C ASP A 43 6.53 -9.84 -23.80
N HIS A 44 7.05 -9.94 -22.56
CA HIS A 44 7.45 -11.22 -21.96
C HIS A 44 6.39 -11.96 -21.13
N GLY A 45 5.12 -11.51 -21.15
CA GLY A 45 4.02 -12.25 -20.53
C GLY A 45 4.16 -12.44 -19.01
N GLU A 46 5.00 -11.63 -18.35
CA GLU A 46 5.05 -11.60 -16.89
C GLU A 46 3.74 -10.99 -16.37
N MET A 47 3.11 -11.71 -15.45
CA MET A 47 1.95 -11.23 -14.72
C MET A 47 2.37 -10.05 -13.84
N GLY A 48 2.14 -8.84 -14.35
CA GLY A 48 2.48 -7.59 -13.68
C GLY A 48 1.98 -7.57 -12.23
N GLU A 49 2.80 -7.03 -11.33
CA GLU A 49 2.46 -6.96 -9.92
C GLU A 49 1.28 -6.01 -9.72
N VAL A 50 0.36 -6.36 -8.82
CA VAL A 50 -0.77 -5.50 -8.47
C VAL A 50 -0.57 -4.96 -7.06
N LEU A 51 -0.60 -3.63 -6.92
CA LEU A 51 -0.51 -2.95 -5.64
C LEU A 51 -1.88 -2.42 -5.24
N ALA A 52 -2.28 -2.67 -4.00
CA ALA A 52 -3.42 -2.00 -3.38
C ALA A 52 -2.95 -0.66 -2.81
N VAL A 53 -3.55 0.43 -3.26
CA VAL A 53 -3.20 1.80 -2.86
C VAL A 53 -4.42 2.49 -2.28
N ASP A 54 -4.30 2.97 -1.05
CA ASP A 54 -5.30 3.82 -0.41
C ASP A 54 -5.11 5.28 -0.83
N PHE A 55 -6.19 5.93 -1.26
CA PHE A 55 -6.17 7.33 -1.71
C PHE A 55 -7.36 8.12 -1.15
N CYS A 56 -7.20 9.45 -1.04
CA CYS A 56 -8.26 10.35 -0.60
C CYS A 56 -9.15 10.73 -1.80
N PRO A 57 -10.44 10.37 -1.82
CA PRO A 57 -11.32 10.64 -2.95
C PRO A 57 -11.86 12.09 -2.99
N ASN A 58 -11.68 12.88 -1.93
CA ASN A 58 -12.24 14.24 -1.83
C ASN A 58 -11.46 15.23 -2.71
N PRO A 59 -12.04 15.74 -3.82
CA PRO A 59 -11.36 16.68 -4.73
C PRO A 59 -11.06 18.04 -4.08
N ASP A 60 -11.78 18.41 -3.03
CA ASP A 60 -11.59 19.66 -2.28
C ASP A 60 -10.58 19.49 -1.11
N CYS A 61 -9.87 18.36 -1.05
CA CYS A 61 -8.91 18.09 0.02
C CYS A 61 -7.69 19.03 -0.08
N PRO A 62 -7.34 19.78 0.98
CA PRO A 62 -6.20 20.70 0.96
C PRO A 62 -4.85 20.00 0.84
N GLY A 63 -4.80 18.67 1.05
CA GLY A 63 -3.59 17.86 0.86
C GLY A 63 -3.31 17.44 -0.58
N GLN A 64 -4.17 17.80 -1.54
CA GLN A 64 -3.94 17.56 -2.98
C GLN A 64 -3.22 18.72 -3.69
N GLN A 65 -2.90 19.80 -2.98
CA GLN A 65 -2.30 21.03 -3.50
C GLN A 65 -0.78 21.03 -3.38
#